data_AF-A0A6V7TVK2-F1
#
_entry.id   AF-A0A6V7TVK2-F1
#
_cell.length_a   1.000
_cell.length_b   1.000
_cell.length_c   1.000
_cell.angle_alpha   90.00
_cell.angle_beta   90.00
_cell.angle_gamma   90.00
#
_symmetry.space_group_name_H-M   'P 1'
#
loop_
_entity.id
_entity.type
_entity.pdbx_description
1 polymer ?
#
loop_
_entity_poly.entity_id
_entity_poly.type
_entity_poly.pdbx_seq_one_letter_code
_entity_poly.pdbx_strand_id
1 'polypeptide(L)'
;MDESFSQQQDTEPKVIAIHEYQNQLKGNVCFDKGDVMILLNDSNPDWWYVRHLKNGEGFVPKNFVSKMESLESEEWYAGEIQRSTAEDLVLAAEMPRGTFLVRKREGGEYALTINDLKYDSLDVKHYKIRPLDNASGFYITTHKVFPTVRDLILYYSKEPGDLCCRLTYPAQIIFE
;
A
#
# COMPACT_ATOMS: atom_id res chain seq x y z
N MET A 1 31.55 -1.21 -18.80
CA MET A 1 30.79 -0.11 -18.19
C MET A 1 29.42 -0.16 -18.79
N ASP A 2 28.47 -0.74 -18.07
CA ASP A 2 27.13 -0.15 -17.93
C ASP A 2 26.46 -0.87 -16.76
N GLU A 3 26.18 -0.08 -15.73
CA GLU A 3 25.59 -0.50 -14.46
C GLU A 3 24.08 -0.59 -14.63
N SER A 4 23.57 -1.82 -14.75
CA SER A 4 22.15 -2.10 -14.58
C SER A 4 21.80 -1.98 -13.10
N PHE A 5 21.48 -0.77 -12.63
CA PHE A 5 20.91 -0.57 -11.30
C PHE A 5 19.48 -1.13 -11.27
N SER A 6 19.33 -2.24 -10.54
CA SER A 6 18.07 -2.93 -10.28
C SER A 6 17.04 -1.99 -9.63
N GLN A 7 15.91 -1.79 -10.31
CA GLN A 7 14.67 -1.30 -9.67
C GLN A 7 14.04 -2.46 -8.88
N GLN A 8 14.55 -2.70 -7.68
CA GLN A 8 13.93 -3.59 -6.67
C GLN A 8 14.04 -2.88 -5.32
N GLN A 9 13.13 -1.97 -4.98
CA GLN A 9 13.20 -1.28 -3.68
C GLN A 9 11.86 -0.97 -3.01
N ASP A 10 10.74 -1.49 -3.53
CA ASP A 10 9.41 -1.23 -2.97
C ASP A 10 8.74 -2.43 -2.30
N THR A 11 9.41 -3.59 -2.21
CA THR A 11 8.77 -4.84 -1.76
C THR A 11 9.15 -5.31 -0.36
N GLU A 12 10.12 -4.67 0.30
CA GLU A 12 10.56 -5.09 1.64
C GLU A 12 9.63 -4.49 2.71
N PRO A 13 9.09 -5.29 3.66
CA PRO A 13 8.25 -4.77 4.73
C PRO A 13 9.06 -3.78 5.58
N LYS A 14 8.46 -2.63 5.89
CA LYS A 14 9.14 -1.55 6.62
C LYS A 14 8.55 -1.38 8.01
N VAL A 15 9.35 -0.88 8.92
CA VAL A 15 8.92 -0.40 10.23
C VAL A 15 9.39 1.03 10.42
N ILE A 16 8.61 1.82 11.16
CA ILE A 16 8.98 3.17 11.57
C ILE A 16 9.24 3.20 13.07
N ALA A 17 10.34 3.82 13.48
CA ALA A 17 10.65 4.07 14.88
C ALA A 17 9.67 5.10 15.46
N ILE A 18 8.91 4.70 16.48
CA ILE A 18 8.00 5.60 17.20
C ILE A 18 8.67 6.28 18.41
N HIS A 19 9.84 5.77 18.81
CA HIS A 19 10.71 6.28 19.86
C HIS A 19 12.18 6.20 19.42
N GLU A 20 13.06 6.95 20.09
CA GLU A 20 14.51 6.81 19.93
C GLU A 20 15.04 5.63 20.75
N TYR A 21 16.11 5.00 20.28
CA TYR A 21 16.78 3.91 20.96
C TYR A 21 18.29 4.01 20.77
N GLN A 22 19.01 4.30 21.85
CA GLN A 22 20.46 4.52 21.86
C GLN A 22 21.14 3.46 22.72
N ASN A 23 21.16 2.21 22.26
CA ASN A 23 21.73 1.07 22.99
C ASN A 23 23.03 0.58 22.35
N GLN A 24 24.11 0.58 23.13
CA GLN A 24 25.45 0.17 22.69
C GLN A 24 25.74 -1.35 22.82
N LEU A 25 24.73 -2.16 23.15
CA LEU A 25 24.88 -3.61 23.17
C LEU A 25 25.19 -4.15 21.76
N LYS A 26 26.22 -4.99 21.68
CA LYS A 26 26.68 -5.61 20.42
C LYS A 26 25.55 -6.44 19.80
N GLY A 27 25.17 -6.11 18.56
CA GLY A 27 24.10 -6.77 17.81
C GLY A 27 22.76 -6.03 17.78
N ASN A 28 22.64 -4.92 18.51
CA ASN A 28 21.49 -4.02 18.44
C ASN A 28 21.79 -2.85 17.48
N VAL A 29 20.73 -2.27 16.92
CA VAL A 29 20.82 -1.07 16.09
C VAL A 29 20.30 0.12 16.88
N CYS A 30 21.06 1.21 16.92
CA CYS A 30 20.56 2.51 17.40
C CYS A 30 19.74 3.20 16.30
N PHE A 31 18.69 3.92 16.70
CA PHE A 31 17.82 4.65 15.77
C PHE A 31 17.15 5.82 16.46
N ASP A 32 16.79 6.84 15.68
CA ASP A 32 16.05 8.01 16.14
C ASP A 32 14.55 7.83 15.87
N LYS A 33 13.73 8.56 16.63
CA LYS A 33 12.28 8.58 16.36
C LYS A 33 12.03 9.07 14.93
N GLY A 34 11.25 8.31 14.18
CA GLY A 34 10.91 8.58 12.78
C GLY A 34 11.78 7.83 11.77
N ASP A 35 12.85 7.17 12.20
CA ASP A 35 13.68 6.37 11.30
C ASP A 35 12.87 5.21 10.70
N VAL A 36 13.02 5.02 9.39
CA VAL A 36 12.42 3.91 8.64
C VAL A 36 13.48 2.82 8.46
N MET A 37 13.10 1.59 8.83
CA MET A 37 13.96 0.42 8.76
C MET A 37 13.25 -0.69 7.99
N ILE A 38 14.03 -1.54 7.33
CA ILE A 38 13.50 -2.73 6.66
C ILE A 38 13.37 -3.85 7.70
N LEU A 39 12.19 -4.42 7.84
CA LEU A 39 11.92 -5.56 8.70
C LEU A 39 12.41 -6.84 8.03
N LEU A 40 13.39 -7.51 8.66
CA LEU A 40 13.97 -8.76 8.15
C LEU A 40 13.39 -9.99 8.85
N ASN A 41 13.05 -9.88 10.14
CA ASN A 41 12.43 -10.97 10.90
C ASN A 41 11.62 -10.44 12.09
N ASP A 42 10.36 -10.86 12.20
CA ASP A 42 9.43 -10.51 13.28
C ASP A 42 8.92 -11.72 14.09
N SER A 43 9.57 -12.87 13.94
CA SER A 43 9.16 -14.14 14.57
C SER A 43 9.27 -14.10 16.11
N ASN A 44 10.12 -13.24 16.67
CA ASN A 44 10.26 -13.07 18.10
C ASN A 44 9.26 -12.00 18.62
N PRO A 45 8.59 -12.25 19.76
CA PRO A 45 7.52 -11.38 20.26
C PRO A 45 7.99 -10.02 20.76
N ASP A 46 9.24 -9.90 21.21
CA ASP A 46 9.77 -8.71 21.90
C ASP A 46 10.85 -7.99 21.08
N TRP A 47 11.61 -8.72 20.26
CA TRP A 47 12.76 -8.21 19.51
C TRP A 47 12.66 -8.56 18.04
N TRP A 48 12.67 -7.54 17.18
CA TRP A 48 12.65 -7.73 15.73
C TRP A 48 14.02 -7.50 15.13
N TYR A 49 14.36 -8.24 14.08
CA TYR A 49 15.59 -8.04 13.33
C TYR A 49 15.31 -7.15 12.13
N VAL A 50 16.08 -6.06 11.99
CA VAL A 50 15.86 -5.03 10.97
C VAL A 50 17.17 -4.62 10.31
N ARG A 51 17.06 -4.00 9.13
CA ARG A 51 18.14 -3.28 8.46
C ARG A 51 17.87 -1.79 8.51
N HIS A 52 18.75 -1.05 9.19
CA HIS A 52 18.79 0.40 9.21
C HIS A 52 19.79 0.92 8.17
N LEU A 53 19.36 1.86 7.33
CA LEU A 53 20.13 2.32 6.17
C LEU A 53 21.52 2.90 6.54
N LYS A 54 21.66 3.48 7.74
CA LYS A 54 22.92 4.09 8.21
C LYS A 54 23.71 3.21 9.19
N ASN A 55 23.01 2.36 9.93
CA ASN A 55 23.55 1.72 11.14
C ASN A 55 23.70 0.20 10.97
N GLY A 56 23.42 -0.33 9.78
CA GLY A 56 23.51 -1.75 9.47
C GLY A 56 22.31 -2.53 9.96
N GLU A 57 22.50 -3.83 10.18
CA GLU A 57 21.45 -4.75 10.62
C GLU A 57 21.59 -5.08 12.11
N GLY A 58 20.47 -5.38 12.76
CA GLY A 58 20.46 -5.81 14.16
C GLY A 58 19.08 -5.82 14.77
N PHE A 59 19.04 -6.08 16.08
CA PHE A 59 17.78 -6.18 16.82
C PHE A 59 17.27 -4.83 17.31
N VAL A 60 15.95 -4.67 17.26
CA VAL A 60 15.21 -3.52 17.80
C VAL A 60 14.06 -4.00 18.69
N PRO A 61 13.73 -3.29 19.79
CA PRO A 61 12.56 -3.63 20.60
C PRO A 61 11.27 -3.38 19.81
N LYS A 62 10.37 -4.36 19.78
CA LYS A 62 9.09 -4.27 19.04
C LYS A 62 8.25 -3.07 19.49
N ASN A 63 8.23 -2.74 20.77
CA ASN A 63 7.46 -1.62 21.33
C ASN A 63 8.03 -0.23 20.98
N PHE A 64 9.20 -0.16 20.32
CA PHE A 64 9.81 1.09 19.86
C PHE A 64 9.58 1.34 18.37
N VAL A 65 8.97 0.37 17.68
CA VAL A 65 8.72 0.43 16.24
C VAL A 65 7.26 0.08 15.92
N SER A 66 6.76 0.56 14.79
CA SER A 66 5.47 0.14 14.24
C SER A 66 5.68 -0.39 12.83
N LYS A 67 5.01 -1.50 12.48
CA LYS A 67 4.96 -1.94 11.08
C LYS A 67 4.36 -0.82 10.24
N MET A 68 5.03 -0.51 9.16
CA MET A 68 4.44 0.26 8.07
C MET A 68 3.65 -0.75 7.25
N GLU A 69 2.33 -0.69 7.36
CA GLU A 69 1.47 -1.50 6.50
C GLU A 69 1.76 -1.09 5.05
N SER A 70 2.23 -2.05 4.24
CA SER A 70 2.54 -1.83 2.84
C SER A 70 1.29 -2.05 1.99
N LEU A 71 1.22 -1.42 0.82
CA LEU A 71 0.08 -1.62 -0.09
C LEU A 71 -0.03 -3.09 -0.52
N GLU A 72 1.11 -3.77 -0.64
CA GLU A 72 1.22 -5.19 -1.00
C GLU A 72 0.53 -6.12 0.01
N SER A 73 0.28 -5.65 1.23
CA SER A 73 -0.43 -6.42 2.25
C SER A 73 -1.95 -6.23 2.23
N GLU A 74 -2.46 -5.34 1.39
CA GLU A 74 -3.89 -5.03 1.31
C GLU A 74 -4.62 -5.98 0.34
N GLU A 75 -5.72 -6.57 0.81
CA GLU A 75 -6.55 -7.51 0.03
C GLU A 75 -7.16 -6.88 -1.24
N TRP A 76 -7.26 -5.55 -1.30
CA TRP A 76 -7.77 -4.82 -2.47
C TRP A 76 -6.66 -4.37 -3.42
N TYR A 77 -5.38 -4.58 -3.09
CA TYR A 77 -4.26 -4.14 -3.93
C TYR A 77 -3.75 -5.27 -4.82
N ALA A 78 -4.00 -5.15 -6.12
CA ALA A 78 -3.68 -6.16 -7.13
C ALA A 78 -2.28 -6.01 -7.74
N GLY A 79 -1.44 -5.12 -7.20
CA GLY A 79 -0.12 -4.85 -7.76
C GLY A 79 -0.18 -4.37 -9.21
N GLU A 80 0.78 -4.78 -10.01
CA GLU A 80 0.90 -4.38 -11.41
C GLU A 80 0.13 -5.35 -12.33
N ILE A 81 -1.13 -5.00 -12.60
CA ILE A 81 -1.98 -5.74 -13.54
C ILE A 81 -2.55 -4.84 -14.64
N GLN A 82 -2.86 -5.46 -15.78
CA GLN A 82 -3.50 -4.77 -16.89
C GLN A 82 -4.92 -4.33 -16.54
N ARG A 83 -5.40 -3.31 -17.25
CA ARG A 83 -6.76 -2.79 -17.08
C ARG A 83 -7.82 -3.86 -17.35
N SER A 84 -7.64 -4.67 -18.38
CA SER A 84 -8.55 -5.77 -18.75
C SER A 84 -8.63 -6.81 -17.63
N THR A 85 -7.48 -7.26 -17.11
CA THR A 85 -7.43 -8.19 -15.97
C THR A 85 -8.17 -7.62 -14.75
N ALA A 86 -8.01 -6.33 -14.48
CA ALA A 86 -8.72 -5.68 -13.38
C ALA A 86 -10.24 -5.64 -13.60
N GLU A 87 -10.70 -5.41 -14.84
CA GLU A 87 -12.11 -5.45 -15.22
C GLU A 87 -12.69 -6.86 -15.03
N ASP A 88 -11.98 -7.91 -15.47
CA ASP A 88 -12.39 -9.30 -15.30
C ASP A 88 -12.55 -9.68 -13.82
N LEU A 89 -11.62 -9.24 -12.96
CA LEU A 89 -11.66 -9.55 -11.53
C LEU A 89 -12.84 -8.89 -10.80
N VAL A 90 -13.16 -7.62 -11.10
CA VAL A 90 -14.29 -6.92 -10.44
C VAL A 90 -15.65 -7.33 -11.02
N LEU A 91 -15.68 -7.88 -12.24
CA LEU A 91 -16.86 -8.42 -12.92
C LEU A 91 -17.02 -9.93 -12.78
N ALA A 92 -16.11 -10.62 -12.07
CA ALA A 92 -16.24 -12.04 -11.78
C ALA A 92 -17.66 -12.34 -11.27
N ALA A 93 -18.23 -13.46 -11.72
CA ALA A 93 -19.62 -13.80 -11.46
C ALA A 93 -19.95 -13.67 -9.97
N GLU A 94 -21.13 -13.14 -9.67
CA GLU A 94 -21.66 -12.96 -8.30
C GLU A 94 -21.05 -11.81 -7.47
N MET A 95 -20.14 -11.01 -8.03
CA MET A 95 -19.60 -9.85 -7.30
C MET A 95 -20.60 -8.66 -7.27
N PRO A 96 -20.94 -8.13 -6.09
CA PRO A 96 -21.91 -7.05 -5.96
C PRO A 96 -21.35 -5.69 -6.39
N ARG A 97 -22.25 -4.72 -6.60
CA ARG A 97 -21.89 -3.31 -6.84
C ARG A 97 -20.98 -2.78 -5.73
N GLY A 98 -19.93 -2.06 -6.14
CA GLY A 98 -18.91 -1.51 -5.25
C GLY A 98 -17.72 -2.45 -5.02
N THR A 99 -17.72 -3.65 -5.62
CA THR A 99 -16.53 -4.50 -5.69
C THR A 99 -15.40 -3.75 -6.39
N PHE A 100 -14.22 -3.72 -5.80
CA PHE A 100 -13.13 -2.87 -6.27
C PHE A 100 -11.74 -3.48 -6.07
N LEU A 101 -10.77 -2.93 -6.79
CA LEU A 101 -9.34 -3.15 -6.53
C LEU A 101 -8.53 -1.91 -6.91
N VAL A 102 -7.33 -1.81 -6.38
CA VAL A 102 -6.31 -0.82 -6.78
C VAL A 102 -5.18 -1.55 -7.49
N ARG A 103 -4.79 -1.03 -8.66
CA ARG A 103 -3.64 -1.53 -9.43
C ARG A 103 -2.60 -0.44 -9.61
N LYS A 104 -1.32 -0.82 -9.54
CA LYS A 104 -0.17 0.01 -9.87
C LYS A 104 -0.13 0.24 -11.39
N ARG A 105 0.27 1.44 -11.79
CA ARG A 105 0.56 1.81 -13.18
C ARG A 105 2.00 2.28 -13.26
N GLU A 106 2.56 2.23 -14.47
CA GLU A 106 3.86 2.82 -14.75
C GLU A 106 3.92 4.29 -14.29
N GLY A 107 5.09 4.73 -13.83
CA GLY A 107 5.31 6.11 -13.38
C GLY A 107 4.79 6.45 -11.98
N GLY A 108 4.46 5.45 -11.15
CA GLY A 108 4.05 5.65 -9.76
C GLY A 108 2.60 6.13 -9.59
N GLU A 109 1.81 6.11 -10.65
CA GLU A 109 0.36 6.32 -10.57
C GLU A 109 -0.36 5.02 -10.16
N TYR A 110 -1.55 5.15 -9.58
CA TYR A 110 -2.44 4.01 -9.36
C TYR A 110 -3.78 4.20 -10.10
N ALA A 111 -4.50 3.11 -10.28
CA ALA A 111 -5.89 3.15 -10.72
C ALA A 111 -6.78 2.34 -9.79
N LEU A 112 -7.85 2.97 -9.32
CA LEU A 112 -8.97 2.30 -8.66
C LEU A 112 -9.93 1.81 -9.75
N THR A 113 -10.18 0.51 -9.77
CA THR A 113 -11.15 -0.14 -10.66
C THR A 113 -12.34 -0.58 -9.81
N ILE A 114 -13.56 -0.23 -10.21
CA ILE A 114 -14.76 -0.51 -9.42
C ILE A 114 -15.93 -0.95 -10.31
N ASN A 115 -16.63 -1.98 -9.85
CA ASN A 115 -17.87 -2.46 -10.43
C ASN A 115 -19.04 -1.54 -10.02
N ASP A 116 -19.59 -0.79 -10.98
CA ASP A 116 -20.79 0.06 -10.85
C ASP A 116 -22.01 -0.58 -11.51
N LEU A 117 -22.17 -1.91 -11.41
CA LEU A 117 -23.34 -2.64 -11.90
C LEU A 117 -24.63 -1.94 -11.47
N LYS A 118 -25.43 -1.54 -12.46
CA LYS A 118 -26.77 -0.93 -12.27
C LYS A 118 -27.78 -1.74 -13.05
N TYR A 119 -28.74 -2.34 -12.33
CA TYR A 119 -29.87 -3.11 -12.86
C TYR A 119 -29.46 -4.22 -13.86
N ASP A 120 -29.10 -3.88 -15.10
CA ASP A 120 -28.69 -4.79 -16.18
C ASP A 120 -27.46 -4.31 -17.00
N SER A 121 -26.77 -3.24 -16.61
CA SER A 121 -25.54 -2.78 -17.29
C SER A 121 -24.30 -3.14 -16.48
N LEU A 122 -23.43 -4.00 -17.05
CA LEU A 122 -22.05 -4.18 -16.60
C LEU A 122 -21.30 -2.86 -16.87
N ASP A 123 -21.13 -2.04 -15.83
CA ASP A 123 -20.40 -0.78 -15.92
C ASP A 123 -19.22 -0.83 -14.97
N VAL A 124 -18.00 -0.76 -15.51
CA VAL A 124 -16.77 -0.68 -14.71
C VAL A 124 -16.21 0.72 -14.83
N LYS A 125 -16.00 1.37 -13.68
CA LYS A 125 -15.36 2.69 -13.62
C LYS A 125 -13.90 2.56 -13.20
N HIS A 126 -13.08 3.47 -13.75
CA HIS A 126 -11.66 3.57 -13.48
C HIS A 126 -11.33 4.98 -13.03
N TYR A 127 -10.79 5.12 -11.83
CA TYR A 127 -10.37 6.40 -11.27
C TYR A 127 -8.86 6.44 -11.17
N LYS A 128 -8.24 7.50 -11.70
CA LYS A 128 -6.80 7.72 -11.55
C LYS A 128 -6.53 8.22 -10.13
N ILE A 129 -5.68 7.51 -9.41
CA ILE A 129 -5.14 7.95 -8.13
C ILE A 129 -3.76 8.51 -8.42
N ARG A 130 -3.58 9.82 -8.20
CA ARG A 130 -2.32 10.51 -8.47
C ARG A 130 -1.65 10.93 -7.17
N PRO A 131 -0.30 10.86 -7.12
CA PRO A 131 0.44 11.54 -6.06
C PRO A 131 0.34 13.07 -6.24
N LEU A 132 0.45 13.81 -5.13
CA LEU A 132 0.66 15.26 -5.15
C LEU A 132 2.15 15.57 -5.31
N ASP A 133 2.46 16.72 -5.90
CA ASP A 133 3.83 17.22 -6.00
C ASP A 133 4.44 17.33 -4.60
N ASN A 134 5.68 16.84 -4.45
CA ASN A 134 6.41 16.67 -3.17
C ASN A 134 5.97 15.50 -2.28
N ALA A 135 5.29 14.49 -2.83
CA ALA A 135 4.91 13.26 -2.12
C ALA A 135 4.07 13.50 -0.85
N SER A 136 3.32 14.60 -0.80
CA SER A 136 2.52 14.99 0.37
C SER A 136 1.14 14.34 0.42
N GLY A 137 0.86 13.37 -0.46
CA GLY A 137 -0.38 12.59 -0.45
C GLY A 137 -0.84 12.13 -1.82
N PHE A 138 -2.04 11.56 -1.85
CA PHE A 138 -2.71 10.96 -3.00
C PHE A 138 -4.14 11.50 -3.16
N TYR A 139 -4.62 11.58 -4.39
CA TYR A 139 -5.97 12.05 -4.69
C TYR A 139 -6.56 11.42 -5.95
N ILE A 140 -7.90 11.36 -6.01
CA ILE A 140 -8.66 11.08 -7.25
C ILE A 140 -9.12 12.40 -7.87
N THR A 141 -9.70 13.28 -7.06
CA THR A 141 -10.07 14.66 -7.41
C THR A 141 -9.23 15.63 -6.58
N THR A 142 -8.83 16.77 -7.14
CA THR A 142 -7.98 17.74 -6.44
C THR A 142 -8.66 18.39 -5.23
N HIS A 143 -9.97 18.19 -5.06
CA HIS A 143 -10.73 18.66 -3.91
C HIS A 143 -10.42 17.90 -2.61
N LYS A 144 -9.86 16.68 -2.71
CA LYS A 144 -9.60 15.84 -1.53
C LYS A 144 -8.30 15.05 -1.65
N VAL A 145 -7.35 15.37 -0.78
CA VAL A 145 -6.02 14.75 -0.69
C VAL A 145 -5.92 13.90 0.57
N PHE A 146 -5.28 12.74 0.45
CA PHE A 146 -5.10 11.77 1.53
C PHE A 146 -3.61 11.47 1.74
N PRO A 147 -3.15 11.24 2.98
CA PRO A 147 -1.74 10.93 3.23
C PRO A 147 -1.26 9.66 2.52
N THR A 148 -2.11 8.62 2.50
CA THR A 148 -1.81 7.34 1.84
C THR A 148 -2.95 6.88 0.93
N VAL A 149 -2.66 5.95 0.01
CA VAL A 149 -3.70 5.27 -0.77
C VAL A 149 -4.66 4.49 0.14
N ARG A 150 -4.18 3.93 1.26
CA ARG A 150 -5.03 3.26 2.26
C ARG A 150 -6.07 4.22 2.85
N ASP A 151 -5.65 5.42 3.27
CA ASP A 151 -6.56 6.43 3.81
C ASP A 151 -7.63 6.85 2.79
N LEU A 152 -7.24 6.94 1.52
CA LEU A 152 -8.14 7.21 0.40
C LEU A 152 -9.20 6.10 0.27
N ILE A 153 -8.80 4.83 0.29
CA ILE A 153 -9.72 3.70 0.22
C ILE A 153 -10.63 3.67 1.44
N LEU A 154 -10.09 3.80 2.65
CA LEU A 154 -10.87 3.84 3.90
C LEU A 154 -11.94 4.94 3.89
N TYR A 155 -11.64 6.09 3.29
CA TYR A 155 -12.61 7.16 3.13
C TYR A 155 -13.73 6.77 2.16
N TYR A 156 -13.38 6.33 0.94
CA TYR A 156 -14.38 6.00 -0.09
C TYR A 156 -15.18 4.73 0.20
N SER A 157 -14.73 3.91 1.15
CA SER A 157 -15.52 2.81 1.71
C SER A 157 -16.67 3.28 2.60
N LYS A 158 -16.55 4.44 3.25
CA LYS A 158 -17.58 5.00 4.13
C LYS A 158 -18.64 5.78 3.36
N GLU A 159 -18.22 6.55 2.36
CA GLU A 159 -19.10 7.37 1.53
C GLU A 159 -18.57 7.47 0.09
N PRO A 160 -19.44 7.60 -0.93
CA PRO A 160 -18.98 7.61 -2.32
C PRO A 160 -18.22 8.88 -2.70
N GLY A 161 -18.51 10.01 -2.05
CA GLY A 161 -17.99 11.32 -2.47
C GLY A 161 -18.26 11.57 -3.95
N ASP A 162 -17.19 11.79 -4.72
CA ASP A 162 -17.23 12.00 -6.17
C ASP A 162 -17.21 10.70 -7.00
N LEU A 163 -17.18 9.53 -6.34
CA LEU A 163 -17.22 8.23 -7.02
C LEU A 163 -18.65 7.82 -7.39
N CYS A 164 -18.76 6.87 -8.32
CA CYS A 164 -20.04 6.33 -8.79
C CYS A 164 -20.82 5.57 -7.70
N CYS A 165 -20.09 4.93 -6.78
CA CYS A 165 -20.61 4.23 -5.61
C CYS A 165 -19.53 4.10 -4.54
N ARG A 166 -19.93 3.61 -3.36
CA ARG A 166 -19.01 3.29 -2.26
C ARG A 166 -18.16 2.07 -2.61
N LEU A 167 -16.94 2.05 -2.08
CA LEU A 167 -16.12 0.85 -2.06
C LEU A 167 -16.70 -0.13 -1.03
N THR A 168 -17.06 -1.34 -1.46
CA THR A 168 -17.77 -2.29 -0.59
C THR A 168 -16.95 -3.54 -0.33
N TYR A 169 -16.45 -4.19 -1.37
CA TYR A 169 -15.74 -5.46 -1.25
C TYR A 169 -14.44 -5.44 -2.06
N PRO A 170 -13.31 -5.93 -1.52
CA PRO A 170 -12.13 -6.19 -2.33
C PRO A 170 -12.46 -7.27 -3.38
N ALA A 171 -11.97 -7.10 -4.61
CA ALA A 171 -12.00 -8.17 -5.60
C ALA A 171 -11.12 -9.34 -5.14
N GLN A 172 -11.48 -10.57 -5.49
CA GLN A 172 -10.66 -11.73 -5.16
C GLN A 172 -9.43 -11.75 -6.06
N ILE A 173 -8.27 -11.39 -5.50
CA ILE A 173 -7.00 -11.38 -6.21
C ILE A 173 -6.36 -12.77 -5.99
N ILE A 174 -6.55 -13.67 -6.95
CA ILE A 174 -5.92 -14.98 -6.92
C ILE A 174 -4.54 -14.85 -7.56
N PHE A 175 -3.48 -15.00 -6.77
CA PHE A 175 -2.13 -15.20 -7.29
C PHE A 175 -1.95 -16.70 -7.54
N GLU A 176 -1.86 -17.11 -8.81
CA GLU A 176 -1.43 -18.47 -9.19
C GLU A 176 0.08 -18.67 -9.01
#